data_AF-A0AAV7KQI4-F1
#
_entry.id   AF-A0AAV7KQI4-F1
#
_cell.length_a   1.000
_cell.length_b   1.000
_cell.length_c   1.000
_cell.angle_alpha   90.00
_cell.angle_beta   90.00
_cell.angle_gamma   90.00
#
_symmetry.space_group_name_H-M   'P 1'
#
loop_
_entity.id
_entity.type
_entity.pdbx_description
1 polymer ?
#
loop_
_entity_poly.entity_id
_entity_poly.type
_entity_poly.pdbx_seq_one_letter_code
_entity_poly.pdbx_strand_id
1 'polypeptide(L)'
;MENLNNRDFRAIMFYNCKRGINAMECITEMFSVFGEQSPNKTSIYKWYSRFHLGYMCLDDDVRTGRPITAATDETITKVEELVREDRQITIRQLVDDASVSSGTIETILHQHLGLRKVCSKLVPHLLTLEQKNRRIQFCRSMLLKYSKADSRRHSEVITGDKTWVYSYDM
;
A
#
# COMPACT_ATOMS: atom_id res chain seq x y z
N MET A 1 -23.47 14.05 -21.93
CA MET A 1 -24.39 13.00 -21.45
C MET A 1 -23.52 11.96 -20.77
N GLU A 2 -23.79 11.69 -19.48
CA GLU A 2 -23.06 10.66 -18.75
C GLU A 2 -23.31 9.30 -19.38
N ASN A 3 -22.25 8.57 -19.70
CA ASN A 3 -22.38 7.19 -20.19
C ASN A 3 -22.79 6.30 -19.02
N LEU A 4 -23.93 5.61 -19.16
CA LEU A 4 -24.37 4.59 -18.19
C LEU A 4 -23.31 3.48 -18.09
N ASN A 5 -23.04 3.05 -16.87
CA ASN A 5 -22.16 1.93 -16.59
C ASN A 5 -22.97 0.61 -16.47
N ASN A 6 -22.27 -0.52 -16.37
CA ASN A 6 -22.91 -1.84 -16.27
C ASN A 6 -23.81 -2.01 -15.03
N ARG A 7 -23.51 -1.34 -13.91
CA ARG A 7 -24.32 -1.36 -12.68
C ARG A 7 -25.65 -0.66 -12.91
N ASP A 8 -25.66 0.46 -13.63
CA ASP A 8 -26.87 1.21 -13.93
C ASP A 8 -27.84 0.36 -14.77
N PHE A 9 -27.33 -0.33 -15.79
CA PHE A 9 -28.11 -1.27 -16.57
C PHE A 9 -28.67 -2.43 -15.73
N ARG A 10 -27.92 -2.95 -14.77
CA ARG A 10 -28.41 -4.00 -13.84
C ARG A 10 -29.52 -3.48 -12.95
N ALA A 11 -29.46 -2.23 -12.52
CA ALA A 11 -30.52 -1.60 -11.73
C ALA A 11 -31.83 -1.51 -12.52
N ILE A 12 -31.76 -1.14 -13.81
CA ILE A 12 -32.92 -1.11 -14.71
C ILE A 12 -33.50 -2.52 -14.90
N MET A 13 -32.65 -3.53 -15.14
CA MET A 13 -33.10 -4.92 -15.26
C MET A 13 -33.76 -5.42 -13.96
N PHE A 14 -33.21 -5.06 -12.80
CA PHE A 14 -33.79 -5.44 -11.50
C PHE A 14 -35.16 -4.80 -11.30
N TYR A 15 -35.30 -3.51 -11.63
CA TYR A 15 -36.57 -2.80 -11.59
C TYR A 15 -37.62 -3.45 -12.50
N ASN A 16 -37.26 -3.75 -13.75
CA ASN A 16 -38.16 -4.42 -14.71
C ASN A 16 -38.55 -5.83 -14.27
N CYS A 17 -37.60 -6.60 -13.72
CA CYS A 17 -37.87 -7.91 -13.13
C CYS A 17 -38.87 -7.81 -11.96
N LYS A 18 -38.73 -6.79 -11.08
CA LYS A 18 -39.67 -6.54 -9.98
C LYS A 18 -41.07 -6.11 -10.45
N ARG A 19 -41.16 -5.45 -11.61
CA ARG A 19 -42.45 -5.10 -12.25
C ARG A 19 -43.16 -6.30 -12.88
N GLY A 20 -42.50 -7.45 -12.99
CA GLY A 20 -43.03 -8.64 -13.67
C GLY A 20 -42.85 -8.62 -15.20
N ILE A 21 -42.03 -7.70 -15.73
CA ILE A 21 -41.67 -7.68 -17.15
C ILE A 21 -40.72 -8.84 -17.43
N ASN A 22 -41.02 -9.63 -18.46
CA ASN A 22 -40.18 -10.77 -18.81
C ASN A 22 -38.86 -10.33 -19.49
N ALA A 23 -37.87 -11.22 -19.52
CA ALA A 23 -36.54 -10.87 -20.05
C ALA A 23 -36.57 -10.44 -21.53
N MET A 24 -37.48 -10.99 -22.35
CA MET A 24 -37.61 -10.63 -23.77
C MET A 24 -38.15 -9.21 -23.96
N GLU A 25 -39.17 -8.83 -23.19
CA GLU A 25 -39.71 -7.48 -23.19
C GLU A 25 -38.67 -6.47 -22.69
N CYS A 26 -37.91 -6.83 -21.64
CA CYS A 26 -36.83 -6.00 -21.14
C CYS A 26 -35.72 -5.79 -22.19
N ILE A 27 -35.38 -6.82 -22.98
CA ILE A 27 -34.42 -6.70 -24.09
C ILE A 27 -34.92 -5.67 -25.12
N THR A 28 -36.19 -5.75 -25.51
CA THR A 28 -36.77 -4.83 -26.49
C THR A 28 -36.83 -3.39 -25.95
N GLU A 29 -37.25 -3.22 -24.70
CA GLU A 29 -37.31 -1.91 -24.04
C GLU A 29 -35.92 -1.28 -23.91
N MET A 30 -34.94 -2.03 -23.40
CA MET A 30 -33.58 -1.53 -23.23
C MET A 30 -32.92 -1.19 -24.58
N PHE A 31 -33.16 -2.00 -25.62
CA PHE A 31 -32.64 -1.68 -26.96
C PHE A 31 -33.34 -0.46 -27.57
N SER A 32 -34.66 -0.30 -27.36
CA SER A 32 -35.40 0.86 -27.84
C SER A 32 -34.95 2.17 -27.20
N VAL A 33 -34.53 2.15 -25.92
CA VAL A 33 -34.13 3.34 -25.18
C VAL A 33 -32.63 3.63 -25.33
N PHE A 34 -31.78 2.61 -25.27
CA PHE A 34 -30.32 2.76 -25.19
C PHE A 34 -29.57 2.34 -26.46
N GLY A 35 -30.24 1.72 -27.44
CA GLY A 35 -29.64 1.32 -28.71
C GLY A 35 -28.41 0.44 -28.53
N GLU A 36 -27.28 0.83 -29.15
CA GLU A 36 -26.01 0.10 -29.08
C GLU A 36 -25.36 0.09 -27.69
N GLN A 37 -25.73 1.02 -26.80
CA GLN A 37 -25.27 1.00 -25.41
C GLN A 37 -26.01 -0.05 -24.56
N SER A 38 -27.08 -0.66 -25.09
CA SER A 38 -27.83 -1.69 -24.38
C SER A 38 -26.96 -2.92 -24.12
N PRO A 39 -27.06 -3.53 -22.93
CA PRO A 39 -26.43 -4.81 -22.64
C PRO A 39 -26.86 -5.90 -23.63
N ASN A 40 -25.93 -6.80 -23.95
CA ASN A 40 -26.22 -7.96 -24.78
C ASN A 40 -27.34 -8.81 -24.17
N LYS A 41 -28.19 -9.39 -25.02
CA LYS A 41 -29.27 -10.32 -24.65
C LYS A 41 -28.82 -11.39 -23.65
N THR A 42 -27.64 -11.98 -23.88
CA THR A 42 -27.07 -13.02 -22.99
C THR A 42 -26.82 -12.49 -21.57
N SER A 43 -26.39 -11.24 -21.44
CA SER A 43 -26.18 -10.60 -20.13
C SER A 43 -27.51 -10.35 -19.42
N ILE A 44 -28.53 -9.90 -20.15
CA ILE A 44 -29.87 -9.65 -19.59
C ILE A 44 -30.47 -10.96 -19.06
N TYR A 45 -30.44 -12.04 -19.84
CA TYR A 45 -30.91 -13.36 -19.40
C TYR A 45 -30.17 -13.87 -18.15
N LYS A 46 -28.84 -13.72 -18.10
CA LYS A 46 -28.04 -14.11 -16.92
C LYS A 46 -28.47 -13.37 -15.67
N TRP A 47 -28.70 -12.06 -15.76
CA TRP A 47 -29.15 -11.25 -14.63
C TRP A 47 -30.58 -11.58 -14.21
N TYR A 48 -31.49 -11.79 -15.16
CA TYR A 48 -32.84 -12.25 -14.87
C TYR A 48 -32.86 -13.58 -14.11
N SER A 49 -32.05 -14.56 -14.53
CA SER A 49 -31.89 -15.80 -13.78
C SER A 49 -31.40 -15.54 -12.35
N ARG A 50 -30.37 -14.69 -12.18
CA ARG A 50 -29.85 -14.30 -10.86
C ARG A 50 -30.93 -13.67 -9.97
N PHE A 51 -31.77 -12.79 -10.52
CA PHE A 51 -32.86 -12.16 -9.78
C PHE A 51 -33.94 -13.15 -9.35
N HIS A 52 -34.30 -14.12 -10.20
CA HIS A 52 -35.22 -15.20 -9.84
C HIS A 52 -34.65 -16.13 -8.75
N LEU A 53 -33.33 -16.30 -8.71
CA LEU A 53 -32.59 -17.00 -7.66
C LEU A 53 -32.41 -16.17 -6.37
N GLY A 54 -32.99 -14.95 -6.29
CA GLY A 54 -32.96 -14.09 -5.10
C GLY A 54 -31.69 -13.24 -4.96
N TYR A 55 -30.81 -13.20 -5.97
CA TYR A 55 -29.59 -12.40 -5.92
C TYR A 55 -29.91 -10.91 -6.14
N MET A 56 -29.66 -10.05 -5.14
CA MET A 56 -30.00 -8.61 -5.21
C MET A 56 -28.78 -7.68 -5.34
N CYS A 57 -27.56 -8.21 -5.26
CA CYS A 57 -26.34 -7.42 -5.44
C CYS A 57 -26.15 -7.07 -6.92
N LEU A 58 -26.06 -5.77 -7.24
CA LEU A 58 -25.86 -5.27 -8.61
C LEU A 58 -24.38 -5.05 -8.95
N ASP A 59 -23.52 -5.07 -7.93
CA ASP A 59 -22.08 -4.90 -8.09
C ASP A 59 -21.44 -6.15 -8.72
N ASP A 60 -20.28 -5.96 -9.33
CA ASP A 60 -19.49 -7.09 -9.81
C ASP A 60 -19.04 -7.95 -8.63
N ASP A 61 -19.18 -9.27 -8.78
CA ASP A 61 -18.54 -10.21 -7.88
C ASP A 61 -17.04 -9.92 -7.85
N VAL A 62 -16.39 -10.15 -6.69
CA VAL A 62 -14.94 -9.99 -6.57
C VAL A 62 -14.29 -10.84 -7.66
N ARG A 63 -13.63 -10.17 -8.62
CA ARG A 63 -12.95 -10.86 -9.71
C ARG A 63 -11.77 -11.60 -9.11
N THR A 64 -11.79 -12.92 -9.18
CA THR A 64 -10.58 -13.72 -8.98
C THR A 64 -9.66 -13.43 -10.17
N GLY A 65 -8.81 -12.41 -10.02
CA GLY A 65 -7.71 -12.16 -10.95
C GLY A 65 -6.76 -13.35 -10.99
N ARG A 66 -5.70 -13.27 -11.81
CA ARG A 66 -4.60 -14.24 -11.74
C ARG A 66 -4.11 -14.25 -10.28
N PRO A 67 -4.18 -15.38 -9.57
CA PRO A 67 -3.64 -15.42 -8.23
C PRO A 67 -2.15 -15.07 -8.31
N ILE A 68 -1.71 -14.19 -7.41
CA ILE A 68 -0.28 -13.95 -7.17
C ILE A 68 0.23 -15.21 -6.46
N THR A 69 0.32 -16.31 -7.19
CA THR A 69 0.68 -17.64 -6.65
C THR A 69 2.13 -17.71 -6.17
N ALA A 70 2.91 -16.65 -6.35
CA ALA A 70 4.31 -16.61 -5.95
C ALA A 70 4.52 -16.10 -4.51
N ALA A 71 3.55 -15.43 -3.90
CA ALA A 71 3.63 -14.95 -2.52
C ALA A 71 2.78 -15.83 -1.61
N THR A 72 3.26 -17.03 -1.32
CA THR A 72 2.67 -17.89 -0.26
C THR A 72 3.10 -17.39 1.12
N ASP A 73 2.33 -17.71 2.16
CA ASP A 73 2.67 -17.32 3.54
C ASP A 73 4.07 -17.77 3.95
N GLU A 74 4.51 -18.94 3.47
CA GLU A 74 5.88 -19.46 3.67
C GLU A 74 6.93 -18.55 3.04
N THR A 75 6.76 -18.14 1.78
CA THR A 75 7.70 -17.24 1.10
C THR A 75 7.71 -15.85 1.73
N ILE A 76 6.56 -15.35 2.17
CA ILE A 76 6.45 -14.05 2.86
C ILE A 76 7.24 -14.11 4.18
N THR A 77 7.05 -15.17 4.97
CA THR A 77 7.74 -15.37 6.24
C THR A 77 9.25 -15.47 6.03
N LYS A 78 9.69 -16.25 5.04
CA LYS A 78 11.11 -16.39 4.70
C LYS A 78 11.75 -15.06 4.30
N VAL A 79 11.09 -14.27 3.45
CA VAL A 79 11.58 -12.94 3.05
C VAL A 79 11.60 -11.99 4.25
N GLU A 80 10.61 -12.06 5.13
CA GLU A 80 10.59 -11.25 6.35
C GLU A 80 11.78 -11.55 7.27
N GLU A 81 12.11 -12.83 7.46
CA GLU A 81 13.25 -13.27 8.26
C GLU A 81 14.58 -12.75 7.69
N LEU A 82 14.81 -12.92 6.39
CA LEU A 82 16.02 -12.43 5.71
C LEU A 82 16.19 -10.91 5.88
N VAL A 83 15.11 -10.15 5.73
CA VAL A 83 15.12 -8.68 5.88
C VAL A 83 15.23 -8.23 7.34
N ARG A 84 14.89 -9.10 8.29
CA ARG A 84 15.06 -8.85 9.73
C ARG A 84 16.51 -9.11 10.17
N GLU A 85 17.14 -10.12 9.58
CA GLU A 85 18.56 -10.44 9.81
C GLU A 85 19.49 -9.37 9.22
N ASP A 86 19.29 -9.01 7.94
CA ASP A 86 20.03 -7.94 7.29
C ASP A 86 19.09 -6.87 6.73
N ARG A 87 19.05 -5.72 7.40
CA ARG A 87 18.22 -4.58 6.97
C ARG A 87 18.75 -3.88 5.72
N GLN A 88 19.95 -4.21 5.26
CA GLN A 88 20.58 -3.69 4.04
C GLN A 88 20.57 -4.69 2.87
N ILE A 89 19.90 -5.84 3.03
CA ILE A 89 19.83 -6.88 2.01
C ILE A 89 19.25 -6.36 0.70
N THR A 90 19.86 -6.76 -0.42
CA THR A 90 19.43 -6.35 -1.75
C THR A 90 18.33 -7.25 -2.30
N ILE A 91 17.51 -6.73 -3.22
CA ILE A 91 16.49 -7.53 -3.92
C ILE A 91 17.13 -8.74 -4.63
N ARG A 92 18.34 -8.61 -5.16
CA ARG A 92 19.03 -9.73 -5.83
C ARG A 92 19.37 -10.86 -4.85
N GLN A 93 19.94 -10.52 -3.69
CA GLN A 93 20.21 -11.50 -2.63
C GLN A 93 18.92 -12.16 -2.15
N LEU A 94 17.85 -11.39 -1.97
CA LEU A 94 16.54 -11.95 -1.61
C LEU A 94 16.00 -12.92 -2.68
N VAL A 95 16.18 -12.62 -3.96
CA VAL A 95 15.80 -13.51 -5.06
C VAL A 95 16.58 -14.83 -4.97
N ASP A 96 17.89 -14.75 -4.75
CA ASP A 96 18.76 -15.92 -4.67
C ASP A 96 18.43 -16.77 -3.44
N ASP A 97 18.32 -16.15 -2.26
CA ASP A 97 18.08 -16.81 -0.98
C ASP A 97 16.66 -17.37 -0.86
N ALA A 98 15.65 -16.62 -1.35
CA ALA A 98 14.26 -17.06 -1.33
C ALA A 98 13.92 -18.00 -2.49
N SER A 99 14.70 -17.99 -3.59
CA SER A 99 14.41 -18.67 -4.86
C SER A 99 13.07 -18.22 -5.47
N VAL A 100 12.80 -16.91 -5.40
CA VAL A 100 11.55 -16.28 -5.86
C VAL A 100 11.87 -15.16 -6.84
N SER A 101 11.00 -14.90 -7.81
CA SER A 101 11.22 -13.83 -8.80
C SER A 101 11.28 -12.43 -8.16
N SER A 102 12.07 -11.53 -8.77
CA SER A 102 12.24 -10.15 -8.28
C SER A 102 10.92 -9.40 -8.12
N GLY A 103 10.00 -9.52 -9.08
CA GLY A 103 8.70 -8.84 -9.01
C GLY A 103 7.83 -9.34 -7.84
N THR A 104 7.97 -10.61 -7.47
CA THR A 104 7.28 -11.16 -6.29
C THR A 104 7.94 -10.65 -5.01
N ILE A 105 9.28 -10.62 -4.94
CA ILE A 105 10.00 -10.03 -3.80
C ILE A 105 9.58 -8.58 -3.60
N GLU A 106 9.54 -7.76 -4.66
CA GLU A 106 9.06 -6.37 -4.60
C GLU A 106 7.61 -6.28 -4.09
N THR A 107 6.73 -7.17 -4.57
CA THR A 107 5.35 -7.26 -4.10
C THR A 107 5.26 -7.62 -2.62
N ILE A 108 6.05 -8.61 -2.16
CA ILE A 108 6.12 -9.02 -0.76
C ILE A 108 6.61 -7.84 0.10
N LEU A 109 7.73 -7.21 -0.27
CA LEU A 109 8.30 -6.10 0.48
C LEU A 109 7.32 -4.93 0.61
N HIS A 110 6.64 -4.54 -0.47
CA HIS A 110 5.79 -3.36 -0.48
C HIS A 110 4.35 -3.60 -0.04
N GLN A 111 3.70 -4.64 -0.53
CA GLN A 111 2.26 -4.88 -0.31
C GLN A 111 2.00 -5.75 0.92
N HIS A 112 2.83 -6.75 1.19
CA HIS A 112 2.64 -7.67 2.32
C HIS A 112 3.35 -7.17 3.59
N LEU A 113 4.60 -6.73 3.49
CA LEU A 113 5.40 -6.28 4.63
C LEU A 113 5.34 -4.75 4.86
N GLY A 114 4.81 -3.98 3.92
CA GLY A 114 4.69 -2.51 4.04
C GLY A 114 6.04 -1.78 4.12
N LEU A 115 7.11 -2.41 3.65
CA LEU A 115 8.47 -1.87 3.72
C LEU A 115 8.73 -0.89 2.57
N ARG A 116 9.60 0.08 2.86
CA ARG A 116 10.14 1.03 1.89
C ARG A 116 11.64 1.11 2.01
N LYS A 117 12.32 1.29 0.88
CA LYS A 117 13.75 1.58 0.86
C LYS A 117 14.01 2.96 1.47
N VAL A 118 14.97 3.03 2.38
CA VAL A 118 15.46 4.29 2.95
C VAL A 118 16.99 4.30 2.79
N CYS A 119 17.55 5.44 2.42
CA CYS A 119 19.00 5.59 2.33
C CYS A 119 19.64 5.61 3.73
N SER A 120 20.77 4.92 3.87
CA SER A 120 21.59 4.97 5.09
C SER A 120 22.04 6.40 5.38
N LYS A 121 22.06 6.78 6.65
CA LYS A 121 22.61 8.07 7.11
C LYS A 121 24.10 7.92 7.39
N LEU A 122 24.88 8.91 6.98
CA LEU A 122 26.29 8.98 7.35
C LEU A 122 26.40 9.23 8.86
N VAL A 123 27.18 8.39 9.54
CA VAL A 123 27.50 8.54 10.96
C VAL A 123 28.95 9.03 11.03
N PRO A 124 29.24 10.18 11.68
CA PRO A 124 30.58 10.77 11.67
C PRO A 124 31.70 9.84 12.16
N HIS A 125 31.42 9.02 13.18
CA HIS A 125 32.41 8.15 13.80
C HIS A 125 31.78 6.84 14.29
N LEU A 126 32.54 5.75 14.21
CA LEU A 126 32.21 4.48 14.87
C LEU A 126 32.64 4.57 16.35
N LEU A 127 31.65 4.67 17.24
CA LEU A 127 31.92 4.86 18.67
C LEU A 127 32.19 3.52 19.38
N THR A 128 33.18 3.52 20.27
CA THR A 128 33.42 2.40 21.21
C THR A 128 32.31 2.32 22.26
N LEU A 129 32.18 1.17 22.92
CA LEU A 129 31.20 0.99 24.00
C LEU A 129 31.40 2.01 25.13
N GLU A 130 32.66 2.27 25.50
CA GLU A 130 33.00 3.24 26.52
C GLU A 130 32.61 4.68 26.14
N GLN A 131 32.86 5.08 24.89
CA GLN A 131 32.45 6.38 24.37
C GLN A 131 30.92 6.54 24.37
N LYS A 132 30.17 5.48 24.00
CA LYS A 132 28.70 5.46 24.07
C LYS A 132 28.21 5.66 25.50
N ASN A 133 28.80 4.95 26.45
CA ASN A 133 28.44 5.05 27.87
C ASN A 133 28.72 6.45 28.43
N ARG A 134 29.89 7.03 28.14
CA ARG A 134 30.22 8.41 28.54
C ARG A 134 29.23 9.43 27.97
N ARG A 135 28.87 9.31 26.70
CA ARG A 135 27.87 10.19 26.07
C ARG A 135 26.49 10.06 26.73
N ILE A 136 26.03 8.85 27.01
CA ILE A 136 24.74 8.63 27.70
C ILE A 136 24.74 9.24 29.10
N GLN A 137 25.81 9.03 29.86
CA GLN A 137 25.96 9.61 31.21
C GLN A 137 25.95 11.13 31.17
N PHE A 138 26.68 11.74 30.23
CA PHE A 138 26.70 13.19 30.04
C PHE A 138 25.32 13.73 29.64
N CYS A 139 24.62 13.07 28.71
CA CYS A 139 23.27 13.49 28.33
C CYS A 139 22.29 13.39 29.49
N ARG A 140 22.38 12.33 30.32
CA ARG A 140 21.53 12.18 31.52
C ARG A 140 21.81 13.28 32.54
N SER A 141 23.07 13.62 32.80
CA SER A 141 23.42 14.69 33.74
C SER A 141 22.98 16.07 33.23
N MET A 142 23.15 16.34 31.93
CA MET A 142 22.59 17.52 31.27
C MET A 142 21.07 17.58 31.42
N LEU A 143 20.35 16.51 31.08
CA LEU A 143 18.89 16.46 31.23
C LEU A 143 18.47 16.75 32.67
N LEU A 144 19.10 16.14 33.69
CA LEU A 144 18.78 16.44 35.09
C LEU A 144 19.07 17.89 35.49
N LYS A 145 20.15 18.48 34.97
CA LYS A 145 20.55 19.86 35.26
C LYS A 145 19.58 20.88 34.66
N TYR A 146 19.00 20.57 33.50
CA TYR A 146 18.16 21.47 32.71
C TYR A 146 16.67 21.05 32.59
N SER A 147 16.23 19.94 33.21
CA SER A 147 14.84 19.44 33.12
C SER A 147 13.85 20.14 34.04
N LYS A 148 14.33 20.73 35.15
CA LYS A 148 13.48 21.56 36.02
C LYS A 148 13.17 22.85 35.26
N ALA A 149 11.91 23.26 35.26
CA ALA A 149 11.31 24.37 34.51
C ALA A 149 11.86 25.77 34.87
N ASP A 150 13.18 25.92 34.85
CA ASP A 150 13.89 27.18 34.94
C ASP A 150 14.38 27.51 33.53
N SER A 151 13.48 28.12 32.75
CA SER A 151 13.66 28.39 31.32
C SER A 151 14.89 29.24 31.01
N ARG A 152 15.51 29.86 32.02
CA ARG A 152 16.68 30.74 31.87
C ARG A 152 18.02 30.01 31.84
N ARG A 153 18.12 28.76 32.31
CA ARG A 153 19.42 28.06 32.34
C ARG A 153 20.00 27.78 30.96
N HIS A 154 19.15 27.58 29.96
CA HIS A 154 19.60 27.46 28.57
C HIS A 154 20.13 28.78 28.00
N SER A 155 19.59 29.92 28.45
CA SER A 155 20.05 31.25 28.01
C SER A 155 21.42 31.67 28.57
N GLU A 156 21.94 30.94 29.56
CA GLU A 156 23.29 31.15 30.11
C GLU A 156 24.37 30.37 29.34
N VAL A 157 23.97 29.46 28.43
CA VAL A 157 24.92 28.62 27.69
C VAL A 157 25.43 29.36 26.46
N ILE A 158 26.74 29.63 26.44
CA ILE A 158 27.45 30.14 25.27
C ILE A 158 28.24 28.99 24.65
N THR A 159 28.02 28.71 23.35
CA THR A 159 28.73 27.67 22.60
C THR A 159 29.44 28.27 21.39
N GLY A 160 30.56 27.67 20.98
CA GLY A 160 31.24 28.02 19.74
C GLY A 160 31.88 26.79 19.11
N ASP A 161 31.95 26.77 17.78
CA ASP A 161 32.67 25.78 16.98
C ASP A 161 33.34 26.49 15.79
N LYS A 162 34.32 25.84 15.15
CA LYS A 162 35.02 26.36 13.98
C LYS A 162 34.66 25.52 12.76
N THR A 163 34.18 26.16 11.71
CA THR A 163 33.87 25.51 10.43
C THR A 163 34.79 26.06 9.35
N TRP A 164 35.33 25.17 8.52
CA TRP A 164 36.12 25.57 7.35
C TRP A 164 35.21 26.15 6.27
N VAL A 165 35.60 27.30 5.71
CA VAL A 165 34.94 27.92 4.55
C VAL A 165 35.95 27.95 3.42
N TYR A 166 35.63 27.30 2.30
CA TYR A 166 36.49 27.30 1.13
C TYR A 166 36.35 28.64 0.39
N SER A 167 37.49 29.27 0.09
CA SER A 167 37.56 30.37 -0.88
C SER A 167 38.01 29.81 -2.22
N TYR A 168 37.30 30.16 -3.29
CA TYR A 168 37.75 29.88 -4.65
C TYR A 168 38.50 31.10 -5.17
N ASP A 169 39.70 30.88 -5.71
CA ASP A 169 40.39 31.92 -6.49
C ASP A 169 39.59 32.11 -7.79
N MET A 170 39.10 33.33 -8.02
CA MET A 170 38.40 33.72 -9.25
C MET A 170 39.36 33.90 -10.41
#